data_AF-A0A960FYZ8-F1
#
_entry.id   AF-A0A960FYZ8-F1
#
_cell.length_a   1.000
_cell.length_b   1.000
_cell.length_c   1.000
_cell.angle_alpha   90.00
_cell.angle_beta   90.00
_cell.angle_gamma   90.00
#
_symmetry.space_group_name_H-M   'P 1'
#
loop_
_entity.id
_entity.type
_entity.pdbx_description
1 polymer ?
#
loop_
_entity_poly.entity_id
_entity_poly.type
_entity_poly.pdbx_seq_one_letter_code
_entity_poly.pdbx_strand_id
1 'polypeptide(L)'
;MEWLVVLVAVSLIVGAFAQSVTGLGFSLIAAPAMLALLGPRDGVAMIVVLSALASFIPLTHQWRHIGFRDAGSLLLPTLLATPVVVAALAGADTALVAVGAGVA
;
A
#
# COMPACT_ATOMS: atom_id res chain seq x y z
N MET A 1 1.53 -24.82 -1.50
CA MET A 1 0.85 -23.74 -2.25
C MET A 1 -0.43 -23.30 -1.56
N GLU A 2 -1.34 -24.23 -1.25
CA GLU A 2 -2.66 -23.92 -0.66
C GLU A 2 -2.59 -23.17 0.68
N TRP A 3 -1.64 -23.54 1.56
CA TRP A 3 -1.41 -22.82 2.82
C TRP A 3 -0.97 -21.36 2.65
N LEU A 4 -0.18 -21.05 1.61
CA LEU A 4 0.24 -19.67 1.34
C LEU A 4 -0.93 -18.81 0.89
N VAL A 5 -1.85 -19.37 0.10
CA VAL A 5 -3.06 -18.68 -0.33
C VAL A 5 -3.96 -18.34 0.86
N VAL A 6 -4.11 -19.28 1.80
CA VAL A 6 -4.86 -19.04 3.05
C VAL A 6 -4.19 -17.95 3.88
N LEU A 7 -2.86 -17.99 4.04
CA LEU A 7 -2.12 -16.95 4.76
C LEU A 7 -2.26 -15.57 4.10
N VAL A 8 -2.19 -15.51 2.77
CA VAL A 8 -2.42 -14.26 2.02
C VAL A 8 -3.85 -13.77 2.28
N ALA A 9 -4.86 -14.61 2.11
CA ALA A 9 -6.26 -14.22 2.35
C ALA A 9 -6.47 -13.68 3.77
N VAL A 10 -5.94 -14.37 4.79
CA VAL A 10 -6.00 -13.91 6.18
C VAL A 10 -5.26 -12.58 6.35
N SER A 11 -4.06 -12.43 5.79
CA SER A 11 -3.28 -11.19 5.88
C SER A 11 -4.00 -10.00 5.21
N LEU A 12 -4.72 -10.22 4.11
CA LEU A 12 -5.51 -9.19 3.44
C LEU A 12 -6.69 -8.74 4.30
N ILE A 13 -7.39 -9.68 4.95
CA ILE A 13 -8.51 -9.38 5.85
C ILE A 13 -8.02 -8.59 7.07
N VAL A 14 -6.95 -9.07 7.71
CA VAL A 14 -6.37 -8.41 8.89
C VAL A 14 -5.77 -7.05 8.51
N GLY A 15 -5.11 -6.95 7.35
CA GLY A 15 -4.58 -5.70 6.82
C GLY A 15 -5.68 -4.67 6.55
N ALA A 16 -6.79 -5.08 5.95
CA ALA A 16 -7.94 -4.21 5.70
C ALA A 16 -8.56 -3.70 7.01
N PHE A 17 -8.66 -4.57 8.02
CA PHE A 17 -9.13 -4.19 9.35
C PHE A 17 -8.16 -3.20 10.04
N ALA A 18 -6.85 -3.46 9.97
CA ALA A 18 -5.86 -2.54 10.53
C ALA A 18 -5.89 -1.17 9.84
N GLN A 19 -6.07 -1.12 8.52
CA GLN A 19 -6.21 0.12 7.76
C GLN A 19 -7.48 0.89 8.11
N SER A 20 -8.61 0.23 8.39
CA SER A 20 -9.84 0.93 8.78
C SER A 20 -9.72 1.60 10.15
N VAL A 21 -8.92 1.04 11.05
CA VAL A 21 -8.68 1.59 12.40
C VAL A 21 -7.56 2.65 12.40
N THR A 22 -6.48 2.44 11.63
CA THR A 22 -5.25 3.24 11.72
C THR A 22 -4.98 4.16 10.52
N GLY A 23 -5.63 3.92 9.38
CA GLY A 23 -5.39 4.62 8.12
C GLY A 23 -4.17 4.15 7.32
N LEU A 24 -3.23 3.39 7.89
CA LEU A 24 -1.95 3.04 7.25
C LEU A 24 -1.55 1.54 7.34
N GLY A 25 -2.33 0.71 8.05
CA GLY A 25 -1.91 -0.63 8.46
C GLY A 25 -1.94 -1.77 7.42
N PHE A 26 -2.49 -1.57 6.23
CA PHE A 26 -2.68 -2.68 5.28
C PHE A 26 -1.37 -3.24 4.74
N SER A 27 -0.51 -2.38 4.18
CA SER A 27 0.77 -2.83 3.61
C SER A 27 1.66 -3.49 4.65
N LEU A 28 1.67 -3.01 5.89
CA LEU A 28 2.49 -3.60 6.96
C LEU A 28 2.13 -5.06 7.25
N ILE A 29 0.86 -5.43 7.09
CA ILE A 29 0.36 -6.78 7.41
C ILE A 29 0.34 -7.67 6.16
N ALA A 30 -0.11 -7.13 5.02
CA ALA A 30 -0.29 -7.89 3.79
C ALA A 30 1.01 -8.07 2.99
N ALA A 31 2.00 -7.18 3.17
CA ALA A 31 3.19 -7.20 2.32
C ALA A 31 4.00 -8.49 2.38
N PRO A 32 4.37 -9.02 3.56
CA PRO A 32 5.22 -10.21 3.63
C PRO A 32 4.60 -11.43 2.93
N ALA A 33 3.30 -11.65 3.13
CA ALA A 33 2.59 -12.77 2.52
C ALA A 33 2.44 -12.59 1.00
N MET A 34 2.13 -11.38 0.53
CA MET A 34 1.95 -11.11 -0.89
C MET A 34 3.27 -11.15 -1.66
N LEU A 35 4.35 -10.63 -1.07
CA LEU A 35 5.72 -10.72 -1.58
C LEU A 35 6.18 -12.17 -1.69
N ALA A 36 5.84 -13.01 -0.71
CA ALA A 36 6.18 -14.44 -0.73
C ALA A 36 5.44 -15.22 -1.83
N LEU A 37 4.23 -14.78 -2.24
CA LEU A 37 3.42 -15.45 -3.26
C LEU A 37 3.74 -14.98 -4.68
N LEU A 38 3.83 -13.66 -4.91
CA LEU A 38 3.95 -13.04 -6.24
C LEU A 38 5.37 -12.55 -6.55
N GLY A 39 6.26 -12.53 -5.55
CA GLY A 39 7.57 -11.89 -5.66
C GLY A 39 7.50 -10.36 -5.50
N PRO A 40 8.67 -9.68 -5.51
CA PRO A 40 8.76 -8.27 -5.15
C PRO A 40 8.00 -7.32 -6.09
N ARG A 41 8.12 -7.53 -7.40
CA ARG A 41 7.56 -6.61 -8.40
C ARG A 41 6.04 -6.65 -8.42
N ASP A 42 5.48 -7.85 -8.57
CA ASP A 42 4.03 -8.03 -8.70
C ASP A 42 3.34 -7.94 -7.33
N GLY A 43 4.01 -8.38 -6.25
CA GLY A 43 3.51 -8.26 -4.89
C GLY A 43 3.32 -6.81 -4.45
N VAL A 44 4.34 -5.95 -4.64
CA VAL A 44 4.23 -4.52 -4.30
C VAL A 44 3.13 -3.84 -5.10
N ALA A 45 3.05 -4.09 -6.41
CA ALA A 45 2.00 -3.52 -7.25
C ALA A 45 0.59 -3.90 -6.74
N MET A 46 0.37 -5.18 -6.39
CA MET A 46 -0.91 -5.62 -5.87
C MET A 46 -1.24 -5.04 -4.50
N ILE A 47 -0.28 -4.96 -3.58
CA ILE A 47 -0.51 -4.36 -2.26
C ILE A 47 -0.95 -2.89 -2.38
N VAL A 48 -0.31 -2.13 -3.27
CA VAL A 48 -0.65 -0.72 -3.50
C VAL A 48 -2.07 -0.59 -4.07
N VAL A 49 -2.42 -1.41 -5.07
CA VAL A 49 -3.77 -1.41 -5.67
C VAL A 49 -4.83 -1.80 -4.63
N LEU A 50 -4.57 -2.85 -3.84
CA LEU A 50 -5.50 -3.30 -2.81
C LEU A 50 -5.65 -2.30 -1.67
N SER A 51 -4.55 -1.67 -1.22
CA SER A 51 -4.59 -0.59 -0.23
C SER A 51 -5.41 0.59 -0.73
N ALA A 52 -5.23 0.97 -2.00
CA ALA A 52 -5.99 2.04 -2.63
C ALA A 52 -7.48 1.71 -2.67
N LEU A 53 -7.86 0.49 -3.06
CA LEU A 53 -9.25 0.02 -3.04
C LEU A 53 -9.82 0.01 -1.61
N ALA A 54 -9.05 -0.47 -0.62
CA ALA A 54 -9.45 -0.50 0.78
C ALA A 54 -9.66 0.92 1.36
N SER A 55 -8.90 1.92 0.90
CA SER A 55 -9.14 3.33 1.23
C SER A 55 -10.31 3.94 0.46
N PHE A 56 -10.51 3.56 -0.80
CA PHE A 56 -11.50 4.17 -1.68
C PHE A 56 -12.94 3.76 -1.35
N ILE A 57 -13.17 2.52 -0.92
CA ILE A 57 -14.51 2.02 -0.58
C ILE A 57 -15.13 2.82 0.58
N PRO A 58 -14.46 3.03 1.74
CA PRO A 58 -15.00 3.89 2.81
C PRO A 58 -15.14 5.34 2.37
N LEU A 59 -14.20 5.84 1.56
CA LEU A 59 -14.21 7.22 1.05
C LEU A 59 -15.49 7.48 0.26
N THR A 60 -15.83 6.63 -0.70
CA THR A 60 -17.05 6.78 -1.51
C THR A 60 -18.33 6.74 -0.67
N HIS A 61 -18.35 5.93 0.38
CA HIS A 61 -19.50 5.86 1.30
C HIS A 61 -19.65 7.11 2.19
N GLN A 62 -18.54 7.77 2.56
CA GLN A 62 -18.53 8.88 3.52
C GLN A 62 -18.20 10.24 2.88
N TRP A 63 -18.25 10.34 1.54
CA TRP A 63 -17.79 11.51 0.78
C TRP A 63 -18.42 12.84 1.21
N ARG A 64 -19.65 12.81 1.74
CA ARG A 64 -20.36 14.00 2.26
C ARG A 64 -19.78 14.59 3.56
N HIS A 65 -19.01 13.82 4.33
CA HIS A 65 -18.38 14.28 5.58
C HIS A 65 -16.92 14.70 5.39
N ILE A 66 -16.42 14.67 4.15
CA ILE A 66 -15.02 14.96 3.84
C ILE A 66 -14.85 16.47 3.63
N GLY A 67 -13.94 17.07 4.40
CA GLY A 67 -13.44 18.41 4.14
C GLY A 67 -12.56 18.42 2.89
N PHE A 68 -13.13 18.66 1.71
CA PHE A 68 -12.41 18.65 0.42
C PHE A 68 -11.17 19.55 0.41
N ARG A 69 -11.18 20.63 1.19
CA ARG A 69 -10.05 21.55 1.32
C ARG A 69 -8.86 20.90 2.04
N ASP A 70 -9.12 20.19 3.13
CA ASP A 70 -8.09 19.48 3.90
C ASP A 70 -7.61 18.24 3.14
N ALA A 71 -8.54 17.49 2.53
CA ALA A 71 -8.22 16.38 1.65
C ALA A 71 -7.35 16.82 0.47
N GLY A 72 -7.68 17.93 -0.19
CA GLY A 72 -6.89 18.51 -1.27
C GLY A 72 -5.50 18.96 -0.81
N SER A 73 -5.40 19.58 0.37
CA SER A 73 -4.12 20.01 0.95
C SER A 73 -3.17 18.85 1.25
N LEU A 74 -3.69 17.66 1.58
CA LEU A 74 -2.88 16.45 1.77
C LEU A 74 -2.62 15.69 0.46
N LEU A 75 -3.63 15.60 -0.42
CA LEU A 75 -3.51 14.85 -1.67
C LEU A 75 -2.55 15.51 -2.65
N LEU A 76 -2.55 16.84 -2.74
CA LEU A 76 -1.71 17.58 -3.67
C LEU A 76 -0.20 17.34 -3.45
N PRO A 77 0.36 17.53 -2.24
CA PRO A 77 1.78 17.25 -2.00
C PRO A 77 2.11 15.77 -2.18
N THR A 78 1.21 14.85 -1.81
CA THR A 78 1.41 13.41 -1.99
C THR A 78 1.47 13.03 -3.47
N LEU A 79 0.57 13.60 -4.28
CA LEU A 79 0.51 13.37 -5.72
C LEU A 79 1.74 13.95 -6.44
N LEU A 80 2.28 15.08 -5.97
CA LEU A 80 3.50 15.69 -6.50
C LEU A 80 4.76 14.95 -6.04
N ALA A 81 4.79 14.45 -4.80
CA ALA A 81 5.93 13.70 -4.28
C ALA A 81 6.11 12.37 -5.01
N THR A 82 5.02 11.70 -5.40
CA THR A 82 5.08 10.38 -6.07
C THR A 82 5.94 10.37 -7.34
N PRO A 83 5.73 11.22 -8.36
CA PRO A 83 6.57 11.24 -9.56
C PRO A 83 8.00 11.69 -9.27
N VAL A 84 8.21 12.57 -8.28
CA VAL A 84 9.56 12.99 -7.86
C VAL A 84 10.33 11.81 -7.29
N VAL A 85 9.70 11.03 -6.40
CA VAL A 85 10.29 9.82 -5.82
C VAL A 85 10.56 8.77 -6.89
N VAL A 86 9.61 8.55 -7.81
CA VAL A 86 9.81 7.62 -8.94
C VAL A 86 10.97 8.07 -9.82
N ALA A 87 11.05 9.35 -10.17
CA ALA A 87 12.16 9.88 -10.98
C ALA A 87 13.50 9.75 -10.26
N ALA A 88 13.54 9.99 -8.95
CA ALA A 88 14.75 9.84 -8.14
C ALA A 88 15.20 8.36 -8.03
N LEU A 89 14.25 7.42 -8.00
CA LEU A 89 14.52 5.99 -7.86
C LEU A 89 14.62 5.23 -9.20
N ALA A 90 14.29 5.86 -10.32
CA ALA A 90 14.24 5.20 -11.64
C ALA A 90 15.58 4.58 -12.09
N GLY A 91 16.71 5.06 -11.55
CA GLY A 91 18.05 4.52 -11.79
C GLY A 91 18.66 3.76 -10.61
N ALA A 92 17.92 3.58 -9.50
CA ALA A 92 18.44 2.94 -8.31
C ALA A 92 18.40 1.41 -8.42
N ASP A 93 19.48 0.75 -8.00
CA ASP A 93 19.53 -0.71 -7.94
C ASP A 93 18.52 -1.22 -6.89
N THR A 94 17.67 -2.16 -7.28
CA THR A 94 16.64 -2.77 -6.42
C THR A 94 17.21 -3.35 -5.12
N ALA A 95 18.48 -3.78 -5.12
CA ALA A 95 19.15 -4.26 -3.91
C ALA A 95 19.40 -3.14 -2.89
N LEU A 96 19.82 -1.96 -3.34
CA LEU A 96 20.04 -0.79 -2.47
C LEU A 96 18.72 -0.25 -1.90
N VAL A 97 17.66 -0.28 -2.70
CA VAL A 97 16.32 0.11 -2.25
C VAL A 97 15.78 -0.89 -1.21
N ALA A 98 16.03 -2.19 -1.40
CA ALA A 98 15.63 -3.22 -0.44
C ALA A 98 16.36 -3.09 0.91
N VAL A 99 17.68 -2.81 0.89
CA VAL A 99 18.47 -2.53 2.10
C VAL A 99 17.97 -1.27 2.80
N GLY A 100 17.75 -0.18 2.06
CA GLY A 100 17.21 1.07 2.62
C GLY A 100 15.80 0.94 3.21
N ALA A 101 15.00 0.01 2.69
CA ALA A 101 13.67 -0.33 3.20
C ALA A 101 13.70 -1.32 4.39
N GLY A 102 14.88 -1.82 4.79
CA GLY A 102 15.04 -2.75 5.90
C GLY A 102 14.63 -4.19 5.58
N VAL A 103 14.66 -4.60 4.31
CA VAL A 103 14.25 -5.93 3.82
C VAL A 103 15.45 -6.85 3.56
N ALA A 104 16.68 -6.40 3.85
CA ALA A 104 17.92 -7.14 3.64
C ALA A 104 18.39 -7.89 4.89
#